data_AF-A0AAN7X340-F1
#
_entry.id   AF-A0AAN7X340-F1
#
_cell.length_a   1.000
_cell.length_b   1.000
_cell.length_c   1.000
_cell.angle_alpha   90.00
_cell.angle_beta   90.00
_cell.angle_gamma   90.00
#
_symmetry.space_group_name_H-M   'P 1'
#
loop_
_entity.id
_entity.type
_entity.pdbx_description
1 polymer ?
#
loop_
_entity_poly.entity_id
_entity_poly.type
_entity_poly.pdbx_seq_one_letter_code
_entity_poly.pdbx_strand_id
1 'polypeptide(L)'
;MEEYFIEEKTFFDSQYDYDFTHLSDFAVCIRGNALYERPKGWYRMALKVKGKYPDGDTWLGPDGGRSRSVPGEWPVSYHGTSLDGARGIIKSHYIAGHRAACGRGIYSTPSIYVAESEQYAKTFQSKTTGKYYKVILQNQINPDILLICNPADYWLIPVDEGTPAWREVEISEGSIRPYGILIREI
;
A
#
# COMPACT_ATOMS: atom_id res chain seq x y z
N MET A 1 -14.55 -19.12 -18.99
CA MET A 1 -14.17 -17.96 -18.17
C MET A 1 -14.36 -18.42 -16.74
N GLU A 2 -13.29 -18.79 -16.04
CA GLU A 2 -13.40 -19.21 -14.64
C GLU A 2 -13.66 -17.97 -13.79
N GLU A 3 -14.87 -17.85 -13.26
CA GLU A 3 -15.13 -16.97 -12.13
C GLU A 3 -14.44 -17.57 -10.91
N TYR A 4 -13.25 -17.08 -10.62
CA TYR A 4 -12.59 -17.35 -9.35
C TYR A 4 -13.42 -16.69 -8.24
N PHE A 5 -14.21 -17.48 -7.52
CA PHE A 5 -14.80 -17.08 -6.25
C PHE A 5 -13.66 -16.72 -5.30
N ILE A 6 -13.42 -15.43 -5.11
CA ILE A 6 -12.59 -14.95 -4.01
C ILE A 6 -13.39 -15.22 -2.76
N GLU A 7 -12.93 -16.14 -1.92
CA GLU A 7 -13.53 -16.32 -0.59
C GLU A 7 -13.18 -15.07 0.23
N GLU A 8 -14.03 -14.04 0.17
CA GLU A 8 -13.73 -12.68 0.66
C GLU A 8 -13.19 -12.68 2.10
N LYS A 9 -13.65 -13.60 2.96
CA LYS A 9 -13.21 -13.75 4.35
C LYS A 9 -11.76 -14.23 4.52
N THR A 10 -11.15 -14.76 3.47
CA THR A 10 -9.74 -15.17 3.46
C THR A 10 -8.81 -14.03 3.05
N PHE A 11 -9.32 -13.06 2.28
CA PHE A 11 -8.53 -11.94 1.75
C PHE A 11 -8.76 -10.63 2.49
N PHE A 12 -9.98 -10.39 2.96
CA PHE A 12 -10.39 -9.15 3.62
C PHE A 12 -10.67 -9.37 5.10
N ASP A 13 -10.45 -8.30 5.86
CA ASP A 13 -10.72 -8.25 7.29
C ASP A 13 -11.62 -7.04 7.58
N SER A 14 -12.87 -7.13 7.15
CA SER A 14 -13.80 -5.99 7.04
C SER A 14 -14.11 -5.28 8.36
N GLN A 15 -13.83 -5.91 9.51
CA GLN A 15 -13.92 -5.24 10.81
C GLN A 15 -12.93 -4.06 10.93
N TYR A 16 -11.88 -4.06 10.10
CA TYR A 16 -10.89 -2.98 10.01
C TYR A 16 -11.09 -2.09 8.79
N ASP A 17 -12.17 -2.25 8.02
CA ASP A 17 -12.51 -1.29 6.97
C ASP A 17 -12.64 0.11 7.58
N TYR A 18 -12.30 1.14 6.80
CA TYR A 18 -12.40 2.50 7.28
C TYR A 18 -12.83 3.45 6.17
N ASP A 19 -13.86 4.22 6.45
CA ASP A 19 -14.41 5.21 5.54
C ASP A 19 -13.75 6.57 5.74
N PHE A 20 -12.89 7.00 4.81
CA PHE A 20 -12.31 8.34 4.78
C PHE A 20 -13.03 9.27 3.79
N THR A 21 -14.12 8.85 3.13
CA THR A 21 -14.77 9.58 2.02
C THR A 21 -15.22 10.99 2.41
N HIS A 22 -15.74 11.15 3.61
CA HIS A 22 -16.23 12.42 4.14
C HIS A 22 -15.38 12.96 5.31
N LEU A 23 -14.16 12.43 5.47
CA LEU A 23 -13.31 12.81 6.59
C LEU A 23 -12.73 14.22 6.40
N SER A 24 -13.21 15.15 7.22
CA SER A 24 -12.71 16.54 7.28
C SER A 24 -12.05 16.80 8.64
N ASP A 25 -10.80 16.36 8.79
CA ASP A 25 -9.97 16.71 9.95
C ASP A 25 -8.73 17.50 9.55
N PHE A 26 -7.97 17.97 10.53
CA PHE A 26 -6.64 18.57 10.36
C PHE A 26 -5.56 17.74 11.08
N ALA A 27 -5.81 16.45 11.25
CA ALA A 27 -4.93 15.59 12.04
C ALA A 27 -3.61 15.35 11.30
N VAL A 28 -2.51 15.79 11.91
CA VAL A 28 -1.17 15.34 11.51
C VAL A 28 -1.03 13.87 11.88
N CYS A 29 -0.68 13.04 10.90
CA CYS A 29 -0.60 11.59 11.08
C CYS A 29 0.85 11.12 10.99
N ILE A 30 1.30 10.43 12.04
CA ILE A 30 2.64 9.87 12.14
C ILE A 30 2.50 8.38 12.47
N ARG A 31 3.18 7.53 11.70
CA ARG A 31 3.29 6.08 11.92
C ARG A 31 4.74 5.68 11.64
N GLY A 32 5.32 4.80 12.47
CA GLY A 32 6.73 4.42 12.35
C GLY A 32 7.71 5.59 12.33
N ASN A 33 7.38 6.68 13.05
CA ASN A 33 8.13 7.93 13.13
C ASN A 33 8.25 8.73 11.82
N ALA A 34 7.39 8.43 10.83
CA ALA A 34 7.31 9.18 9.58
C ALA A 34 5.92 9.79 9.40
N LEU A 35 5.89 11.00 8.81
CA LEU A 35 4.67 11.68 8.40
C LEU A 35 4.07 11.00 7.18
N TYR A 36 2.74 10.94 7.13
CA TYR A 36 2.02 10.52 5.93
C TYR A 36 0.68 11.25 5.82
N GLU A 37 0.18 11.37 4.59
CA GLU A 37 -1.13 11.96 4.34
C GLU A 37 -2.22 10.95 4.61
N ARG A 38 -3.19 11.29 5.47
CA ARG A 38 -4.39 10.46 5.64
C ARG A 38 -5.15 10.42 4.30
N PRO A 39 -5.68 9.26 3.86
CA PRO A 39 -6.25 9.13 2.52
C PRO A 39 -7.68 9.67 2.48
N LYS A 40 -7.86 10.97 2.76
CA LYS A 40 -9.16 11.66 2.77
C LYS A 40 -9.81 11.55 1.38
N GLY A 41 -11.10 11.28 1.36
CA GLY A 41 -11.85 11.03 0.13
C GLY A 41 -11.84 9.57 -0.34
N TRP A 42 -11.14 8.66 0.34
CA TRP A 42 -11.04 7.25 -0.06
C TRP A 42 -11.80 6.32 0.89
N TYR A 43 -12.32 5.21 0.37
CA TYR A 43 -12.79 4.10 1.21
C TYR A 43 -11.68 3.06 1.30
N ARG A 44 -11.35 2.60 2.52
CA ARG A 44 -10.34 1.55 2.73
C ARG A 44 -11.01 0.23 3.03
N MET A 45 -10.76 -0.76 2.18
CA MET A 45 -11.00 -2.17 2.44
C MET A 45 -9.73 -2.78 3.08
N ALA A 46 -9.82 -3.32 4.28
CA ALA A 46 -8.70 -3.90 5.00
C ALA A 46 -8.37 -5.31 4.50
N LEU A 47 -7.08 -5.58 4.33
CA LEU A 47 -6.56 -6.89 3.96
C LEU A 47 -6.30 -7.73 5.21
N LYS A 48 -6.54 -9.03 5.11
CA LYS A 48 -6.21 -9.99 6.17
C LYS A 48 -4.72 -10.26 6.20
N VAL A 49 -4.00 -9.54 7.05
CA VAL A 49 -2.52 -9.57 7.13
C VAL A 49 -1.96 -10.06 8.46
N LYS A 50 -2.78 -10.17 9.51
CA LYS A 50 -2.32 -10.67 10.82
C LYS A 50 -1.84 -12.11 10.70
N GLY A 51 -0.63 -12.37 11.19
CA GLY A 51 0.03 -13.68 11.07
C GLY A 51 0.48 -14.07 9.65
N LYS A 52 0.42 -13.14 8.68
CA LYS A 52 0.87 -13.41 7.29
C LYS A 52 2.39 -13.46 7.18
N TYR A 53 3.11 -12.66 7.96
CA TYR A 53 4.56 -12.49 7.85
C TYR A 53 5.30 -13.18 9.00
N PRO A 54 6.50 -13.76 8.76
CA PRO A 54 7.20 -14.60 9.73
C PRO A 54 7.74 -13.84 10.96
N ASP A 55 7.92 -12.52 10.83
CA ASP A 55 8.38 -11.61 11.89
C ASP A 55 7.24 -11.03 12.75
N GLY A 56 6.02 -11.55 12.56
CA GLY A 56 4.84 -11.18 13.34
C GLY A 56 4.18 -9.89 12.89
N ASP A 57 3.38 -9.29 13.78
CA ASP A 57 2.46 -8.19 13.45
C ASP A 57 2.86 -6.84 14.05
N THR A 58 4.03 -6.75 14.69
CA THR A 58 4.52 -5.51 15.33
C THR A 58 4.61 -4.35 14.35
N TRP A 59 4.97 -4.64 13.09
CA TRP A 59 5.01 -3.65 12.00
C TRP A 59 3.70 -2.89 11.88
N LEU A 60 2.54 -3.58 11.97
CA LEU A 60 1.20 -3.01 11.84
C LEU A 60 0.84 -2.05 12.98
N GLY A 61 1.41 -2.29 14.16
CA GLY A 61 1.04 -1.65 15.43
C GLY A 61 -0.33 -2.09 15.95
N PRO A 62 -0.75 -1.58 17.13
CA PRO A 62 -2.02 -1.97 17.75
C PRO A 62 -3.24 -1.44 16.99
N ASP A 63 -4.37 -2.10 17.19
CA ASP A 63 -5.65 -1.69 16.61
C ASP A 63 -6.07 -0.28 17.07
N GLY A 64 -6.87 0.40 16.24
CA GLY A 64 -7.50 1.68 16.57
C GLY A 64 -7.07 2.86 15.69
N GLY A 65 -7.92 3.88 15.65
CA GLY A 65 -7.66 5.13 14.93
C GLY A 65 -6.56 5.95 15.61
N ARG A 66 -5.32 5.79 15.15
CA ARG A 66 -4.14 6.44 15.73
C ARG A 66 -3.51 7.45 14.78
N SER A 67 -2.95 8.51 15.35
CA SER A 67 -2.18 9.54 14.65
C SER A 67 -0.73 9.63 15.11
N ARG A 68 -0.30 8.76 16.05
CA ARG A 68 1.06 8.71 16.60
C ARG A 68 1.65 7.31 16.48
N SER A 69 2.97 7.27 16.33
CA SER A 69 3.75 6.03 16.30
C SER A 69 3.67 5.24 17.60
N VAL A 70 3.88 3.94 17.49
CA VAL A 70 4.30 3.08 18.61
C VAL A 70 5.64 2.42 18.28
N PRO A 71 6.40 1.92 19.27
CA PRO A 71 7.65 1.20 19.03
C PRO A 71 7.45 0.00 18.08
N GLY A 72 8.36 -0.16 17.11
CA GLY A 72 8.41 -1.28 16.16
C GLY A 72 7.44 -1.19 14.98
N GLU A 73 6.55 -0.19 14.95
CA GLU A 73 5.63 0.02 13.85
C GLU A 73 6.34 0.59 12.61
N TRP A 74 5.89 0.19 11.43
CA TRP A 74 6.44 0.64 10.16
C TRP A 74 5.71 1.88 9.63
N PRO A 75 6.43 2.83 8.99
CA PRO A 75 5.84 3.96 8.27
C PRO A 75 4.72 3.56 7.31
N VAL A 76 3.70 4.41 7.17
CA VAL A 76 2.63 4.22 6.18
C VAL A 76 3.02 4.86 4.86
N SER A 77 2.80 4.14 3.76
CA SER A 77 2.99 4.63 2.40
C SER A 77 1.88 4.15 1.46
N TYR A 78 1.86 4.69 0.25
CA TYR A 78 0.88 4.43 -0.79
C TYR A 78 1.55 4.00 -2.08
N HIS A 79 0.90 3.09 -2.80
CA HIS A 79 1.32 2.67 -4.13
C HIS A 79 0.11 2.72 -5.08
N GLY A 80 0.11 3.71 -5.98
CA GLY A 80 -0.85 3.79 -7.07
C GLY A 80 -0.52 2.77 -8.15
N THR A 81 -1.53 2.04 -8.63
CA THR A 81 -1.37 1.01 -9.65
C THR A 81 -2.67 0.79 -10.42
N SER A 82 -2.70 -0.15 -11.35
CA SER A 82 -3.93 -0.61 -12.01
C SER A 82 -4.69 -1.62 -11.14
N LEU A 83 -5.96 -1.89 -11.46
CA LEU A 83 -6.72 -2.94 -10.77
C LEU A 83 -6.01 -4.30 -10.81
N ASP A 84 -5.43 -4.67 -11.95
CA ASP A 84 -4.72 -5.93 -12.09
C ASP A 84 -3.36 -5.91 -11.39
N GLY A 85 -2.68 -4.76 -11.34
CA GLY A 85 -1.48 -4.58 -10.54
C GLY A 85 -1.75 -4.76 -9.05
N ALA A 86 -2.81 -4.14 -8.53
CA ALA A 86 -3.25 -4.32 -7.14
C ALA A 86 -3.57 -5.80 -6.85
N ARG A 87 -4.32 -6.47 -7.74
CA ARG A 87 -4.63 -7.90 -7.61
C ARG A 87 -3.38 -8.77 -7.61
N GLY A 88 -2.42 -8.50 -8.49
CA GLY A 88 -1.16 -9.22 -8.56
C GLY A 88 -0.39 -9.11 -7.24
N ILE A 89 -0.19 -7.89 -6.75
CA ILE A 89 0.55 -7.61 -5.52
C ILE A 89 -0.12 -8.27 -4.30
N ILE A 90 -1.44 -8.18 -4.18
CA ILE A 90 -2.17 -8.77 -3.05
C ILE A 90 -2.07 -10.31 -3.05
N LYS A 91 -2.14 -10.93 -4.25
CA LYS A 91 -2.08 -12.38 -4.41
C LYS A 91 -0.67 -12.94 -4.27
N SER A 92 0.36 -12.16 -4.59
CA SER A 92 1.76 -12.56 -4.47
C SER A 92 2.55 -11.54 -3.62
N HIS A 93 3.26 -10.64 -4.28
CA HIS A 93 4.22 -9.71 -3.69
C HIS A 93 4.45 -8.52 -4.64
N TYR A 94 5.16 -7.50 -4.19
CA TYR A 94 5.61 -6.42 -5.04
C TYR A 94 6.74 -6.86 -5.96
N ILE A 95 6.67 -6.45 -7.22
CA ILE A 95 7.75 -6.66 -8.19
C ILE A 95 8.52 -5.35 -8.32
N ALA A 96 9.84 -5.43 -8.26
CA ALA A 96 10.70 -4.27 -8.46
C ALA A 96 10.53 -3.72 -9.88
N GLY A 97 10.20 -2.43 -9.98
CA GLY A 97 10.16 -1.72 -11.25
C GLY A 97 11.57 -1.47 -11.78
N HIS A 98 11.69 -1.28 -13.09
CA HIS A 98 12.94 -0.86 -13.73
C HIS A 98 13.44 0.50 -13.22
N ARG A 99 14.66 0.87 -13.61
CA ARG A 99 15.31 2.13 -13.21
C ARG A 99 14.39 3.33 -13.47
N ALA A 100 13.84 3.89 -12.39
CA ALA A 100 13.04 5.11 -12.39
C ALA A 100 13.86 6.26 -11.76
N ALA A 101 13.18 7.25 -11.15
CA ALA A 101 13.81 8.47 -10.64
C ALA A 101 14.95 8.24 -9.63
N CYS A 102 14.90 7.14 -8.86
CA CYS A 102 15.89 6.81 -7.82
C CYS A 102 16.60 5.47 -8.03
N GLY A 103 16.54 4.92 -9.25
CA GLY A 103 17.06 3.58 -9.54
C GLY A 103 15.99 2.49 -9.48
N ARG A 104 16.44 1.24 -9.44
CA ARG A 104 15.60 0.04 -9.52
C ARG A 104 15.06 -0.32 -8.13
N GLY A 105 13.78 -0.68 -8.06
CA GLY A 105 13.18 -1.15 -6.81
C GLY A 105 11.67 -0.98 -6.74
N ILE A 106 11.12 -1.08 -5.53
CA ILE A 106 9.69 -0.95 -5.26
C ILE A 106 9.39 0.45 -4.75
N TYR A 107 8.59 1.19 -5.51
CA TYR A 107 8.25 2.57 -5.22
C TYR A 107 6.95 2.68 -4.43
N SER A 108 6.93 3.59 -3.47
CA SER A 108 5.74 4.06 -2.75
C SER A 108 5.92 5.54 -2.40
N THR A 109 4.98 6.13 -1.69
CA THR A 109 5.04 7.54 -1.26
C THR A 109 4.21 7.75 0.00
N PRO A 110 4.59 8.66 0.91
CA PRO A 110 3.74 9.03 2.04
C PRO A 110 2.54 9.93 1.60
N SER A 111 2.54 10.43 0.37
CA SER A 111 1.48 11.28 -0.17
C SER A 111 0.42 10.50 -0.94
N ILE A 112 -0.84 10.65 -0.53
CA ILE A 112 -1.95 10.04 -1.26
C ILE A 112 -2.13 10.71 -2.63
N TYR A 113 -1.85 12.01 -2.74
CA TYR A 113 -1.97 12.77 -4.00
C TYR A 113 -0.93 12.35 -5.03
N VAL A 114 0.31 12.10 -4.60
CA VAL A 114 1.35 11.56 -5.49
C VAL A 114 0.92 10.19 -6.01
N ALA A 115 0.48 9.29 -5.13
CA ALA A 115 0.02 7.96 -5.52
C ALA A 115 -1.22 7.98 -6.44
N GLU A 116 -2.11 8.96 -6.27
CA GLU A 116 -3.32 9.13 -7.06
C GLU A 116 -3.08 9.62 -8.50
N SER A 117 -1.96 10.31 -8.74
CA SER A 117 -1.68 10.92 -10.05
C SER A 117 -1.82 9.92 -11.21
N GLU A 118 -2.25 10.41 -12.37
CA GLU A 118 -2.57 9.59 -13.56
C GLU A 118 -1.40 8.72 -14.03
N GLN A 119 -0.17 9.05 -13.63
CA GLN A 119 1.01 8.23 -13.90
C GLN A 119 0.94 6.88 -13.18
N TYR A 120 0.35 6.82 -11.98
CA TYR A 120 0.40 5.66 -11.10
C TYR A 120 -0.97 4.98 -10.96
N ALA A 121 -1.94 5.62 -10.32
CA ALA A 121 -3.27 5.02 -10.09
C ALA A 121 -4.13 5.08 -11.37
N LYS A 122 -4.38 3.92 -11.97
CA LYS A 122 -5.14 3.83 -13.22
C LYS A 122 -6.63 3.70 -12.94
N THR A 123 -7.42 4.47 -13.69
CA THR A 123 -8.88 4.39 -13.65
C THR A 123 -9.36 3.09 -14.32
N PHE A 124 -10.36 2.45 -13.73
CA PHE A 124 -11.05 1.28 -14.29
C PHE A 124 -12.56 1.43 -14.15
N GLN A 125 -13.32 0.79 -15.04
CA GLN A 125 -14.78 0.74 -14.94
C GLN A 125 -15.22 -0.49 -14.16
N SER A 126 -16.09 -0.31 -13.16
CA SER A 126 -16.72 -1.41 -12.44
C SER A 126 -17.69 -2.14 -13.36
N LYS A 127 -17.54 -3.45 -13.47
CA LYS A 127 -18.47 -4.29 -14.25
C LYS A 127 -19.86 -4.37 -13.60
N THR A 128 -19.95 -4.13 -12.30
CA THR A 128 -21.21 -4.25 -11.54
C THR A 128 -21.99 -2.94 -11.55
N THR A 129 -21.31 -1.80 -11.37
CA THR A 129 -21.97 -0.48 -11.24
C THR A 129 -21.88 0.37 -12.51
N GLY A 130 -21.00 0.03 -13.46
CA GLY A 130 -20.73 0.82 -14.65
C GLY A 130 -19.95 2.12 -14.39
N LYS A 131 -19.67 2.45 -13.12
CA LYS A 131 -18.97 3.66 -12.70
C LYS A 131 -17.45 3.48 -12.77
N TYR A 132 -16.73 4.59 -12.75
CA TYR A 132 -15.26 4.62 -12.82
C TYR A 132 -14.66 4.77 -11.43
N TYR A 133 -13.57 4.04 -11.19
CA TYR A 133 -12.87 4.01 -9.91
C TYR A 133 -11.37 4.06 -10.11
N LYS A 134 -10.65 4.53 -9.10
CA LYS A 134 -9.21 4.30 -8.92
C LYS A 134 -8.96 3.37 -7.74
N VAL A 135 -7.81 2.70 -7.77
CA VAL A 135 -7.30 1.86 -6.68
C VAL A 135 -5.89 2.27 -6.28
N ILE A 136 -5.63 2.29 -4.98
CA ILE A 136 -4.31 2.51 -4.38
C ILE A 136 -4.10 1.45 -3.30
N LEU A 137 -2.90 0.88 -3.23
CA LEU A 137 -2.52 0.03 -2.09
C LEU A 137 -1.98 0.91 -0.97
N GLN A 138 -2.54 0.76 0.21
CA GLN A 138 -2.01 1.33 1.45
C GLN A 138 -1.11 0.30 2.11
N ASN A 139 0.12 0.73 2.37
CA ASN A 139 1.21 -0.14 2.79
C ASN A 139 1.79 0.33 4.11
N GLN A 140 2.53 -0.56 4.73
CA GLN A 140 3.60 -0.16 5.62
C GLN A 140 4.94 -0.67 5.11
N ILE A 141 5.97 0.13 5.34
CA ILE A 141 7.29 -0.03 4.73
C ILE A 141 8.36 -0.12 5.81
N ASN A 142 9.32 -1.03 5.65
CA ASN A 142 10.41 -1.23 6.58
C ASN A 142 11.34 0.00 6.54
N PRO A 143 11.49 0.74 7.64
CA PRO A 143 12.31 1.95 7.66
C PRO A 143 13.81 1.68 7.53
N ASP A 144 14.29 0.48 7.86
CA ASP A 144 15.74 0.17 7.94
C ASP A 144 16.43 0.16 6.57
N ILE A 145 15.66 -0.13 5.51
CA ILE A 145 16.17 -0.20 4.13
C ILE A 145 15.47 0.81 3.20
N LEU A 146 14.69 1.73 3.78
CA LEU A 146 13.95 2.75 3.06
C LEU A 146 14.91 3.83 2.53
N LEU A 147 14.87 4.07 1.23
CA LEU A 147 15.48 5.24 0.61
C LEU A 147 14.42 6.31 0.32
N ILE A 148 14.67 7.53 0.75
CA ILE A 148 13.81 8.69 0.47
C ILE A 148 14.43 9.46 -0.69
N CYS A 149 13.68 9.59 -1.79
CA CYS A 149 14.07 10.38 -2.93
C CYS A 149 13.33 11.70 -3.00
N ASN A 150 14.12 12.77 -2.91
CA ASN A 150 13.65 14.14 -3.02
C ASN A 150 13.91 14.68 -4.43
N PRO A 151 13.12 15.67 -4.92
CA PRO A 151 12.06 16.40 -4.20
C PRO A 151 10.64 15.83 -4.37
N ALA A 152 10.47 14.68 -5.01
CA ALA A 152 9.15 14.17 -5.41
C ALA A 152 8.45 13.29 -4.35
N ASP A 153 8.94 13.28 -3.11
CA ASP A 153 8.44 12.44 -2.00
C ASP A 153 8.27 10.97 -2.39
N TYR A 154 9.23 10.43 -3.14
CA TYR A 154 9.26 9.00 -3.47
C TYR A 154 10.00 8.23 -2.38
N TRP A 155 9.42 7.10 -1.99
CA TRP A 155 9.98 6.15 -1.06
C TRP A 155 10.29 4.87 -1.82
N LEU A 156 11.55 4.44 -1.75
CA LEU A 156 12.07 3.32 -2.52
C LEU A 156 12.59 2.23 -1.58
N ILE A 157 12.14 1.01 -1.80
CA ILE A 157 12.90 -0.18 -1.42
C ILE A 157 13.83 -0.53 -2.58
N PRO A 158 15.16 -0.35 -2.44
CA PRO A 158 16.09 -0.66 -3.50
C PRO A 158 16.16 -2.16 -3.76
N VAL A 159 16.25 -2.54 -5.02
CA VAL A 159 16.51 -3.93 -5.42
C VAL A 159 17.55 -3.94 -6.53
N ASP A 160 18.74 -4.45 -6.21
CA ASP A 160 19.89 -4.44 -7.12
C ASP A 160 19.61 -5.20 -8.41
N GLU A 161 20.25 -4.76 -9.49
CA GLU A 161 20.18 -5.45 -10.78
C GLU A 161 20.86 -6.82 -10.70
N GLY A 162 20.23 -7.83 -11.29
CA GLY A 162 20.69 -9.22 -11.20
C GLY A 162 20.29 -9.95 -9.92
N THR A 163 19.50 -9.32 -9.04
CA THR A 163 18.92 -10.01 -7.87
C THR A 163 18.08 -11.22 -8.33
N PRO A 164 18.34 -12.44 -7.84
CA PRO A 164 17.55 -13.62 -8.19
C PRO A 164 16.09 -13.47 -7.75
N ALA A 165 15.15 -14.04 -8.51
CA ALA A 165 13.71 -13.88 -8.26
C ALA A 165 13.27 -14.25 -6.84
N TRP A 166 13.80 -15.35 -6.28
CA TRP A 166 13.49 -15.76 -4.90
C TRP A 166 13.93 -14.71 -3.87
N ARG A 167 15.03 -14.01 -4.13
CA ARG A 167 15.53 -12.96 -3.24
C ARG A 167 14.73 -11.66 -3.39
N GLU A 168 14.20 -11.36 -4.58
CA GLU A 168 13.28 -10.23 -4.75
C GLU A 168 11.98 -10.42 -3.96
N VAL A 169 11.48 -11.67 -3.88
CA VAL A 169 10.31 -12.01 -3.05
C VAL A 169 10.63 -11.75 -1.57
N GLU A 170 11.77 -12.26 -1.08
CA GLU A 170 12.19 -12.03 0.31
C GLU A 170 12.36 -10.55 0.62
N ILE A 171 12.95 -9.77 -0.30
CA ILE A 171 13.07 -8.32 -0.14
C ILE A 171 11.68 -7.71 -0.05
N SER A 172 10.80 -7.97 -1.02
CA SER A 172 9.43 -7.42 -1.03
C SER A 172 8.68 -7.71 0.27
N GLU A 173 8.58 -8.97 0.67
CA GLU A 173 7.80 -9.37 1.86
C GLU A 173 8.43 -8.89 3.18
N GLY A 174 9.76 -8.77 3.20
CA GLY A 174 10.52 -8.22 4.32
C GLY A 174 10.54 -6.68 4.39
N SER A 175 10.03 -5.99 3.36
CA SER A 175 10.23 -4.55 3.22
C SER A 175 8.98 -3.71 3.01
N ILE A 176 7.94 -4.24 2.37
CA ILE A 176 6.75 -3.46 2.04
C ILE A 176 5.51 -4.35 1.99
N ARG A 177 4.54 -4.01 2.83
CA ARG A 177 3.40 -4.87 3.14
C ARG A 177 2.10 -4.12 2.89
N PRO A 178 1.30 -4.53 1.89
CA PRO A 178 -0.03 -3.95 1.70
C PRO A 178 -0.95 -4.46 2.80
N TYR A 179 -1.67 -3.54 3.45
CA TYR A 179 -2.65 -3.87 4.50
C TYR A 179 -4.04 -3.30 4.22
N GLY A 180 -4.19 -2.48 3.19
CA GLY A 180 -5.47 -1.96 2.76
C GLY A 180 -5.51 -1.64 1.27
N ILE A 181 -6.69 -1.80 0.70
CA ILE A 181 -7.04 -1.31 -0.63
C ILE A 181 -7.83 -0.02 -0.43
N LEU A 182 -7.33 1.08 -0.99
CA LEU A 182 -8.08 2.32 -1.10
C LEU A 182 -8.80 2.33 -2.44
N ILE A 183 -10.12 2.52 -2.40
CA ILE A 183 -10.96 2.68 -3.58
C ILE A 183 -11.68 4.02 -3.54
N ARG A 184 -11.78 4.67 -4.69
CA ARG A 184 -12.53 5.92 -4.84
C ARG A 184 -13.21 5.98 -6.19
N GLU A 185 -14.49 6.35 -6.17
CA GLU A 185 -15.26 6.70 -7.37
C GLU A 185 -14.72 8.02 -7.96
N ILE A 186 -14.61 8.11 -9.28
CA ILE A 186 -14.10 9.29 -10.01
C ILE A 186 -15.24 9.99 -10.75
#